data_AF-A0A9D4IXX7-F1
#
_entry.id   AF-A0A9D4IXX7-F1
#
_cell.length_a   1.000
_cell.length_b   1.000
_cell.length_c   1.000
_cell.angle_alpha   90.00
_cell.angle_beta   90.00
_cell.angle_gamma   90.00
#
_symmetry.space_group_name_H-M   'P 1'
#
loop_
_entity.id
_entity.type
_entity.pdbx_description
1 polymer ?
#
loop_
_entity_poly.entity_id
_entity_poly.type
_entity_poly.pdbx_seq_one_letter_code
_entity_poly.pdbx_strand_id
1 'polypeptide(L)'
;MEVPRSSGVNCKSPADATVTQRQQINDITPYIDASNVYGSFDERLSSLRDGTTPFLKVALGADGPRLPNGDDRTCRSDAANGKHCALAGESHSLCSFWSPVVEDFVQAF
;
A
#
# COMPACT_ATOMS: atom_id res chain seq x y z
N MET A 1 47.40 -12.03 -19.38
CA MET A 1 46.93 -12.41 -18.04
C MET A 1 45.42 -12.38 -18.11
N GLU A 2 44.82 -13.50 -18.53
CA GLU A 2 43.37 -13.63 -18.75
C GLU A 2 42.72 -14.10 -17.45
N VAL A 3 41.68 -13.39 -17.02
CA VAL A 3 40.86 -13.78 -15.87
C VAL A 3 39.91 -14.89 -16.33
N PRO A 4 39.92 -16.09 -15.72
CA PRO A 4 38.99 -17.14 -16.10
C PRO A 4 37.58 -16.71 -15.73
N ARG A 5 36.66 -16.71 -16.72
CA ARG A 5 35.23 -16.53 -16.49
C ARG A 5 34.76 -17.67 -15.60
N SER A 6 34.37 -17.33 -14.37
CA SER A 6 33.80 -18.28 -13.42
C SER A 6 32.60 -18.98 -14.08
N SER A 7 32.72 -20.29 -14.19
CA SER A 7 31.65 -21.24 -14.47
C SER A 7 30.40 -20.89 -13.66
N GLY A 8 29.24 -21.00 -14.32
CA GLY A 8 27.96 -20.43 -13.91
C GLY A 8 27.58 -20.63 -12.44
N VAL A 9 27.01 -19.58 -11.88
CA VAL A 9 26.39 -19.56 -10.55
C VAL A 9 25.40 -20.73 -10.44
N ASN A 10 25.66 -21.66 -9.53
CA ASN A 10 24.78 -22.78 -9.23
C ASN A 10 23.63 -22.28 -8.34
N CYS A 11 22.55 -21.81 -8.95
CA CYS A 11 21.34 -21.32 -8.28
C CYS A 11 20.46 -22.45 -7.70
N LYS A 12 21.04 -23.49 -7.10
CA LYS A 12 20.28 -24.59 -6.49
C LYS A 12 20.48 -24.59 -4.98
N SER A 13 19.62 -23.89 -4.25
CA SER A 13 19.25 -24.35 -2.92
C SER A 13 18.38 -25.62 -3.07
N PRO A 14 18.42 -26.60 -2.15
CA PRO A 14 17.81 -27.91 -2.36
C PRO A 14 16.27 -27.93 -2.29
N ALA A 15 15.60 -26.77 -2.29
CA ALA A 15 14.17 -26.66 -2.00
C ALA A 15 13.27 -26.41 -3.21
N ASP A 16 13.79 -26.20 -4.42
CA ASP A 16 12.91 -25.96 -5.58
C ASP A 16 13.55 -26.43 -6.89
N ALA A 17 13.17 -27.62 -7.34
CA ALA A 17 13.68 -28.26 -8.55
C ALA A 17 12.67 -28.16 -9.71
N THR A 18 12.05 -27.00 -9.90
CA THR A 18 11.37 -26.64 -11.15
C THR A 18 11.86 -25.27 -11.62
N VAL A 19 12.74 -25.25 -12.62
CA VAL A 19 13.18 -23.99 -13.23
C VAL A 19 12.02 -23.44 -14.07
N THR A 20 11.23 -22.54 -13.48
CA THR A 20 10.18 -21.80 -14.19
C THR A 20 10.69 -20.43 -14.63
N GLN A 21 10.03 -19.82 -15.61
CA GLN A 21 10.29 -18.43 -15.95
C GLN A 21 9.90 -17.52 -14.77
N ARG A 22 10.69 -16.48 -14.50
CA ARG A 22 10.33 -15.47 -13.48
C ARG A 22 9.02 -14.78 -13.86
N GLN A 23 8.08 -14.73 -12.91
CA GLN A 23 6.83 -13.99 -13.02
C GLN A 23 6.78 -12.91 -11.93
N GLN A 24 5.97 -11.87 -12.15
CA GLN A 24 5.69 -10.83 -11.15
C GLN A 24 4.47 -11.24 -10.30
N ILE A 25 4.38 -10.70 -9.09
CA ILE A 25 3.28 -10.96 -8.16
C ILE A 25 2.32 -9.77 -8.22
N ASN A 26 1.02 -10.04 -8.28
CA ASN A 26 -0.01 -9.04 -8.03
C ASN A 26 -0.39 -9.09 -6.55
N ASP A 27 -0.16 -8.00 -5.83
CA ASP A 27 -0.41 -7.87 -4.39
C ASP A 27 -1.82 -7.32 -4.08
N ILE A 28 -2.64 -7.12 -5.12
CA ILE A 28 -4.01 -6.60 -5.05
C ILE A 28 -4.99 -7.58 -5.71
N THR A 29 -6.25 -7.60 -5.27
CA THR A 29 -7.29 -8.40 -5.92
C THR A 29 -7.48 -7.98 -7.39
N PRO A 30 -7.62 -8.92 -8.34
CA PRO A 30 -7.74 -8.59 -9.77
C PRO A 30 -9.13 -8.05 -10.15
N TYR A 31 -10.02 -7.86 -9.18
CA TYR A 31 -11.41 -7.48 -9.39
C TYR A 31 -11.62 -5.98 -9.16
N ILE A 32 -12.73 -5.45 -9.68
CA ILE A 32 -13.19 -4.10 -9.36
C ILE A 32 -14.06 -4.20 -8.10
N ASP A 33 -13.42 -4.36 -6.95
CA ASP A 33 -14.04 -4.63 -5.64
C ASP A 33 -13.76 -3.55 -4.58
N ALA A 34 -13.19 -2.41 -4.99
CA ALA A 34 -12.76 -1.33 -4.11
C ALA A 34 -11.69 -1.76 -3.07
N SER A 35 -10.82 -2.72 -3.42
CA SER A 35 -9.63 -3.09 -2.63
C SER A 35 -8.68 -1.92 -2.35
N ASN A 36 -8.72 -0.83 -3.12
CA ASN A 36 -8.03 0.42 -2.81
C ASN A 36 -8.59 1.12 -1.55
N VAL A 37 -9.85 0.84 -1.17
CA VAL A 37 -10.51 1.37 0.04
C VAL A 37 -10.48 0.34 1.17
N TYR A 38 -10.79 -0.93 0.87
CA TYR A 38 -10.98 -1.98 1.88
C TYR A 38 -9.74 -2.85 2.12
N GLY A 39 -8.75 -2.80 1.23
CA GLY A 39 -7.58 -3.65 1.25
C GLY A 39 -7.82 -5.00 0.60
N SER A 40 -6.73 -5.64 0.18
CA SER A 40 -6.74 -6.98 -0.44
C SER A 40 -6.46 -8.12 0.54
N PHE A 41 -6.22 -7.79 1.82
CA PHE A 41 -5.86 -8.73 2.89
C PHE A 41 -6.69 -8.47 4.15
N ASP A 42 -7.04 -9.53 4.88
CA ASP A 42 -7.89 -9.43 6.09
C ASP A 42 -7.28 -8.56 7.20
N GLU A 43 -5.96 -8.62 7.37
CA GLU A 43 -5.23 -7.78 8.33
C GLU A 43 -5.39 -6.30 7.98
N ARG A 44 -5.30 -5.96 6.69
CA ARG A 44 -5.45 -4.59 6.20
C ARG A 44 -6.89 -4.11 6.37
N LEU A 45 -7.87 -4.91 5.99
CA LEU A 45 -9.29 -4.62 6.19
C LEU A 45 -9.61 -4.37 7.66
N SER A 46 -9.11 -5.23 8.55
CA SER A 46 -9.32 -5.10 10.00
C SER A 46 -8.70 -3.82 10.55
N SER A 47 -7.54 -3.41 10.03
CA SER A 47 -6.90 -2.14 10.43
C SER A 47 -7.71 -0.91 10.03
N LEU A 48 -8.44 -0.97 8.90
CA LEU A 48 -9.22 0.13 8.34
C LEU A 48 -10.61 0.29 8.96
N ARG A 49 -11.16 -0.76 9.57
CA ARG A 49 -12.45 -0.71 10.26
C ARG A 49 -12.32 -0.10 11.66
N ASP A 50 -13.34 0.64 12.08
CA ASP A 50 -13.43 1.20 13.43
C ASP A 50 -13.49 0.11 14.51
N GLY A 51 -14.03 -1.07 14.15
CA GLY A 51 -14.06 -2.27 14.99
C GLY A 51 -15.22 -2.29 15.99
N THR A 52 -15.88 -1.17 16.22
CA THR A 52 -17.10 -1.08 17.03
C THR A 52 -18.33 -0.73 16.20
N THR A 53 -18.17 0.14 15.22
CA THR A 53 -19.22 0.56 14.29
C THR A 53 -19.07 -0.13 12.93
N PRO A 54 -20.11 -0.13 12.07
CA PRO A 54 -20.00 -0.62 10.70
C PRO A 54 -19.15 0.29 9.78
N PHE A 55 -18.58 1.38 10.31
CA PHE A 55 -17.86 2.38 9.53
C PHE A 55 -16.35 2.10 9.47
N LEU A 56 -15.71 2.76 8.48
CA LEU A 56 -14.26 2.85 8.41
C LEU A 56 -13.74 3.83 9.46
N LYS A 57 -12.50 3.63 9.90
CA LYS A 57 -11.80 4.59 10.74
C LYS A 57 -11.65 5.90 9.99
N VAL A 58 -11.85 6.98 10.72
CA VAL A 58 -11.62 8.34 10.25
C VAL A 58 -10.75 9.07 11.27
N ALA A 59 -9.84 9.89 10.80
CA ALA A 59 -9.17 10.87 11.64
C ALA A 59 -9.90 12.22 11.53
N LEU A 60 -9.89 12.99 12.61
CA LEU A 60 -10.41 14.35 12.61
C LEU A 60 -9.28 15.31 12.24
N GLY A 61 -9.45 16.02 11.12
CA GLY A 61 -8.61 17.14 10.70
C GLY A 61 -9.25 18.49 11.06
N ALA A 62 -8.52 19.58 10.83
CA ALA A 62 -9.04 20.93 11.03
C ALA A 62 -10.23 21.25 10.11
N ASP A 63 -10.22 20.68 8.90
CA ASP A 63 -11.25 20.91 7.86
C ASP A 63 -12.34 19.83 7.83
N GLY A 64 -12.32 18.89 8.79
CA GLY A 64 -13.29 17.79 8.88
C GLY A 64 -12.67 16.38 8.85
N PRO A 65 -13.47 15.35 8.56
CA PRO A 65 -13.01 13.96 8.51
C PRO A 65 -11.96 13.76 7.41
N ARG A 66 -10.89 13.04 7.74
CA ARG A 66 -9.82 12.65 6.82
C ARG A 66 -9.48 11.17 6.98
N LEU A 67 -8.74 10.64 6.02
CA LEU A 67 -8.16 9.29 6.15
C LEU A 67 -7.30 9.21 7.42
N PRO A 68 -7.32 8.08 8.14
CA PRO A 68 -6.47 7.89 9.32
C PRO A 68 -5.00 8.00 8.97
N ASN A 69 -4.18 8.31 9.97
CA ASN A 69 -2.73 8.35 9.79
C ASN A 69 -2.22 6.91 9.73
N GLY A 70 -1.46 6.57 8.69
CA GLY A 70 -0.73 5.32 8.59
C GLY A 70 0.62 5.38 9.32
N ASP A 71 1.17 4.21 9.64
CA ASP A 71 2.45 4.07 10.33
C ASP A 71 3.67 4.21 9.41
N ASP A 72 3.44 4.37 8.10
CA ASP A 72 4.50 4.52 7.13
C ASP A 72 5.25 5.85 7.34
N ARG A 73 6.59 5.73 7.36
CA ARG A 73 7.53 6.82 7.58
C ARG A 73 8.05 7.41 6.27
N THR A 74 7.62 6.91 5.11
CA THR A 74 8.00 7.50 3.82
C THR A 74 7.57 8.97 3.70
N CYS A 75 6.43 9.35 4.29
CA CYS A 75 5.93 10.73 4.31
C CYS A 75 6.54 11.61 5.42
N ARG A 76 7.57 11.12 6.14
CA ARG A 76 8.10 11.76 7.36
C ARG A 76 8.91 13.03 7.09
N SER A 77 9.36 13.26 5.86
CA SER A 77 10.13 14.46 5.50
C SER A 77 9.42 15.77 5.90
N ASP A 78 8.10 15.74 6.08
CA ASP A 78 7.27 16.87 6.53
C ASP A 78 6.45 16.58 7.80
N ALA A 79 6.83 15.58 8.62
CA ALA A 79 6.10 15.25 9.86
C ALA A 79 6.06 16.41 10.87
N ALA A 80 7.09 17.27 10.86
CA ALA A 80 7.12 18.51 11.63
C ALA A 80 6.01 19.51 11.22
N ASN A 81 5.52 19.40 9.98
CA ASN A 81 4.40 20.17 9.43
C ASN A 81 3.06 19.40 9.53
N GLY A 82 3.01 18.33 10.32
CA GLY A 82 1.81 17.50 10.51
C GLY A 82 1.47 16.57 9.34
N LYS A 83 2.35 16.45 8.33
CA LYS A 83 2.13 15.54 7.20
C LYS A 83 2.44 14.10 7.62
N HIS A 84 1.50 13.22 7.31
CA HIS A 84 1.59 11.78 7.53
C HIS A 84 1.12 11.07 6.25
N CYS A 85 1.51 9.81 6.11
CA CYS A 85 0.92 8.95 5.09
C CYS A 85 -0.52 8.62 5.51
N ALA A 86 -1.45 8.66 4.58
CA ALA A 86 -2.80 8.18 4.84
C ALA A 86 -2.83 6.65 4.94
N LEU A 87 -3.70 6.13 5.82
CA LEU A 87 -4.06 4.73 5.91
C LEU A 87 -5.26 4.48 4.98
N ALA A 88 -5.04 3.68 3.93
CA ALA A 88 -6.06 3.30 2.94
C ALA A 88 -6.00 1.79 2.63
N GLY A 89 -6.83 1.26 1.74
CA GLY A 89 -6.79 -0.15 1.34
C GLY A 89 -5.44 -0.56 0.73
N GLU A 90 -4.83 0.33 -0.04
CA GLU A 90 -3.50 0.13 -0.62
C GLU A 90 -2.36 0.68 0.25
N SER A 91 -1.16 0.16 0.02
CA SER A 91 0.08 0.53 0.71
C SER A 91 0.83 1.68 0.03
N HIS A 92 0.37 2.13 -1.14
CA HIS A 92 0.94 3.30 -1.79
C HIS A 92 0.62 4.54 -0.95
N SER A 93 1.65 5.05 -0.30
CA SER A 93 1.55 6.16 0.62
C SER A 93 1.14 7.42 -0.13
N LEU A 94 -0.16 7.74 -0.05
CA LEU A 94 -0.62 9.09 -0.31
C LEU A 94 -0.05 9.93 0.84
N CYS A 95 1.11 10.56 0.60
CA CYS A 95 1.48 11.76 1.33
C CYS A 95 0.25 12.65 1.29
N SER A 96 -0.16 13.19 2.44
CA SER A 96 -1.27 14.13 2.54
C SER A 96 -0.96 15.41 1.74
N PHE A 97 -1.08 15.30 0.43
CA PHE A 97 -1.19 16.31 -0.58
C PHE A 97 -2.30 15.75 -1.46
N TRP A 98 -3.53 16.05 -1.06
CA TRP A 98 -4.69 15.84 -1.92
C TRP A 98 -4.35 16.47 -3.27
N SER A 99 -4.03 15.63 -4.26
CA SER A 99 -4.03 16.04 -5.65
C SER A 99 -5.47 16.38 -5.99
N PRO A 100 -5.76 17.48 -6.70
CA PRO A 100 -7.12 17.95 -6.97
C PRO A 100 -7.99 16.97 -7.79
N VAL A 101 -7.46 15.81 -8.18
CA VAL A 101 -8.16 14.81 -9.00
C VAL A 101 -9.21 14.00 -8.20
N VAL A 102 -9.17 14.02 -6.85
CA VAL A 102 -10.15 13.27 -6.02
C VAL A 102 -11.38 14.12 -5.62
N GLU A 103 -11.34 15.45 -5.78
CA GLU A 103 -12.49 16.33 -5.52
C GLU A 103 -13.69 16.04 -6.44
N ASP A 104 -13.46 15.53 -7.65
CA ASP A 104 -14.55 15.23 -8.60
C ASP A 104 -15.36 13.96 -8.25
N PHE A 105 -14.84 13.07 -7.40
CA PHE A 105 -15.54 11.82 -7.09
C PHE A 105 -16.49 11.93 -5.89
N VAL A 106 -16.31 12.93 -5.03
CA VAL A 106 -17.16 13.15 -3.84
C VAL A 106 -18.35 14.07 -4.16
N GLN A 107 -18.34 14.78 -5.29
CA GLN A 107 -19.49 15.58 -5.76
C GLN A 107 -20.48 14.81 -6.65
N ALA A 108 -20.30 13.50 -6.83
CA ALA A 108 -21.16 12.69 -7.70
C ALA A 108 -22.32 11.97 -6.98
N PHE A 109 -22.58 12.25 -5.70
CA PHE A 109 -23.78 11.78 -4.98
C PHE A 109 -24.38 12.87 -4.08
#